data_AF-A0A497SLV6-F1
#
_entry.id   AF-A0A497SLV6-F1
#
_cell.length_a   1.000
_cell.length_b   1.000
_cell.length_c   1.000
_cell.angle_alpha   90.00
_cell.angle_beta   90.00
_cell.angle_gamma   90.00
#
_symmetry.space_group_name_H-M   'P 1'
#
loop_
_entity.id
_entity.type
_entity.pdbx_description
1 polymer ?
#
loop_
_entity_poly.entity_id
_entity_poly.type
_entity_poly.pdbx_seq_one_letter_code
_entity_poly.pdbx_strand_id
1 'polypeptide(L)'
;MSFVFIHITNPSKNHAEKIATHLLKKKLIACANLFPIKSFYWWKGRIEESNEYVLIAKTLRKNFEKIKKRDKKEFGAKKEVG
;
A
#
# COMPACT_ATOMS: atom_id res chain seq x y z
N MET A 1 3.25 3.53 -22.89
CA MET A 1 2.81 3.80 -21.49
C MET A 1 3.01 2.55 -20.67
N SER A 2 3.86 2.56 -19.63
CA SER A 2 4.07 1.38 -18.79
C SER A 2 3.15 1.37 -17.57
N PHE A 3 2.63 0.21 -17.24
CA PHE A 3 1.86 -0.03 -16.02
C PHE A 3 2.77 -0.56 -14.92
N VAL A 4 2.41 -0.29 -13.68
CA VAL A 4 3.06 -0.80 -12.47
C VAL A 4 2.00 -1.27 -11.49
N PHE A 5 2.37 -2.27 -10.71
CA PHE A 5 1.63 -2.69 -9.52
C PHE A 5 2.37 -2.12 -8.31
N ILE A 6 1.63 -1.50 -7.41
CA ILE A 6 2.17 -1.01 -6.15
C ILE A 6 1.65 -1.93 -5.05
N HIS A 7 2.56 -2.57 -4.33
CA HIS A 7 2.27 -3.40 -3.18
C HIS A 7 2.40 -2.55 -1.90
N ILE A 8 1.34 -2.52 -1.08
CA ILE A 8 1.29 -1.74 0.16
C ILE A 8 0.68 -2.63 1.25
N THR A 9 1.42 -2.88 2.32
CA THR A 9 0.88 -3.54 3.53
C THR A 9 0.28 -2.52 4.49
N ASN A 10 -0.78 -2.92 5.18
CA ASN A 10 -1.57 -2.05 6.04
C ASN A 10 -1.91 -2.76 7.35
N PRO A 11 -1.91 -2.05 8.50
CA PRO A 11 -2.19 -2.64 9.79
C PRO A 11 -3.66 -3.08 9.98
N SER A 12 -4.57 -2.65 9.10
CA SER A 12 -5.98 -3.07 9.14
C SER A 12 -6.68 -2.89 7.80
N LYS A 13 -7.80 -3.60 7.62
CA LYS A 13 -8.71 -3.45 6.48
C LYS A 13 -9.17 -2.00 6.29
N ASN A 14 -9.64 -1.36 7.37
CA ASN A 14 -10.13 0.02 7.32
C ASN A 14 -9.03 1.01 6.89
N HIS A 15 -7.78 0.77 7.27
CA HIS A 15 -6.66 1.60 6.83
C HIS A 15 -6.41 1.43 5.31
N ALA A 16 -6.36 0.18 4.84
CA ALA A 16 -6.19 -0.13 3.42
C ALA A 16 -7.34 0.45 2.56
N GLU A 17 -8.59 0.36 3.01
CA GLU A 17 -9.77 0.90 2.31
C GLU A 17 -9.72 2.43 2.22
N LYS A 18 -9.30 3.12 3.29
CA LYS A 18 -9.10 4.57 3.28
C LYS A 18 -8.08 5.00 2.22
N ILE A 19 -6.93 4.31 2.14
CA ILE A 19 -5.90 4.60 1.14
C ILE A 19 -6.44 4.31 -0.27
N ALA A 20 -7.02 3.13 -0.49
CA ALA A 20 -7.54 2.73 -1.80
C ALA A 20 -8.58 3.72 -2.33
N THR A 21 -9.57 4.07 -1.49
CA THR A 21 -10.62 5.02 -1.87
C THR A 21 -10.09 6.43 -2.10
N HIS A 22 -9.12 6.90 -1.30
CA HIS A 22 -8.46 8.18 -1.54
C HIS A 22 -7.74 8.21 -2.90
N LEU A 23 -6.93 7.19 -3.19
CA LEU A 23 -6.17 7.10 -4.44
C LEU A 23 -7.08 7.00 -5.68
N LEU A 24 -8.19 6.28 -5.57
CA LEU A 24 -9.22 6.20 -6.61
C LEU A 24 -9.89 7.56 -6.85
N LYS A 25 -10.33 8.26 -5.79
CA LYS A 25 -10.95 9.60 -5.89
C LYS A 25 -10.04 10.62 -6.56
N LYS A 26 -8.73 10.51 -6.35
CA LYS A 26 -7.71 11.37 -6.99
C LYS A 26 -7.29 10.91 -8.39
N LYS A 27 -7.91 9.85 -8.94
CA LYS A 27 -7.57 9.24 -10.24
C LYS A 27 -6.08 8.88 -10.35
N LEU A 28 -5.46 8.51 -9.23
CA LEU A 28 -4.05 8.12 -9.21
C LEU A 28 -3.86 6.64 -9.53
N ILE A 29 -4.86 5.80 -9.26
CA ILE A 29 -4.86 4.37 -9.54
C ILE A 29 -6.14 4.03 -10.31
N ALA A 30 -6.08 2.98 -11.13
CA ALA A 30 -7.25 2.51 -11.88
C ALA A 30 -8.12 1.56 -11.04
N CYS A 31 -7.50 0.70 -10.23
CA CYS A 31 -8.18 -0.19 -9.31
C CYS A 31 -7.29 -0.58 -8.13
N ALA A 32 -7.91 -1.21 -7.14
CA ALA A 32 -7.29 -1.71 -5.92
C ALA A 32 -7.82 -3.11 -5.60
N ASN A 33 -6.95 -4.04 -5.20
CA ASN A 33 -7.33 -5.32 -4.62
C ASN A 33 -6.84 -5.38 -3.18
N LEU A 34 -7.72 -5.80 -2.27
CA LEU A 34 -7.43 -5.90 -0.83
C LEU A 34 -7.66 -7.33 -0.35
N PHE A 35 -6.74 -7.86 0.46
CA PHE A 35 -6.88 -9.16 1.09
C PHE A 35 -6.07 -9.24 2.39
N PRO A 36 -6.53 -10.01 3.38
CA PRO A 36 -5.79 -10.23 4.62
C PRO A 36 -4.55 -11.09 4.36
N ILE A 37 -3.47 -10.80 5.08
CA ILE A 37 -2.24 -11.57 5.09
C ILE A 37 -1.67 -11.71 6.50
N LYS A 38 -0.75 -12.66 6.67
CA LYS A 38 0.13 -12.73 7.83
C LYS A 38 1.55 -12.43 7.36
N SER A 39 2.14 -11.37 7.89
CA SER A 39 3.49 -10.91 7.55
C SER A 39 4.49 -11.40 8.59
N PHE A 40 5.66 -11.87 8.13
CA PHE A 40 6.79 -12.24 8.98
C PHE A 40 7.99 -11.38 8.61
N TYR A 41 8.63 -10.73 9.59
CA TYR A 41 9.74 -9.81 9.34
C TYR A 41 10.71 -9.75 10.52
N TRP A 42 11.95 -9.34 10.26
CA TRP A 42 12.95 -9.13 11.30
C TRP A 42 12.78 -7.76 11.96
N TRP A 43 12.68 -7.75 13.29
CA TRP A 43 12.62 -6.52 14.07
C TRP A 43 13.33 -6.70 15.40
N LYS A 44 14.23 -5.77 15.76
CA LYS A 44 15.01 -5.79 17.01
C LYS A 44 15.64 -7.16 17.34
N GLY A 45 16.19 -7.82 16.32
CA GLY A 45 16.91 -9.09 16.48
C GLY A 45 16.03 -10.33 16.64
N ARG A 46 14.70 -10.24 16.41
CA ARG A 46 13.80 -11.40 16.39
C ARG A 46 12.87 -11.37 15.17
N ILE A 47 12.33 -12.53 14.82
CA ILE A 47 11.26 -12.65 13.83
C ILE A 47 9.96 -12.26 14.52
N GLU A 48 9.30 -11.24 13.99
CA GLU A 48 7.97 -10.80 14.39
C GLU A 48 6.93 -11.27 13.37
N GLU A 49 5.70 -11.43 13.84
CA GLU A 49 4.54 -11.67 12.99
C GLU A 49 3.47 -10.58 13.16
N SER A 50 2.76 -10.27 12.08
CA SER A 50 1.66 -9.31 12.11
C SER A 50 0.53 -9.71 11.17
N ASN A 51 -0.71 -9.52 11.61
CA ASN A 51 -1.88 -9.64 10.75
C ASN A 51 -2.08 -8.30 10.03
N GLU A 52 -1.97 -8.31 8.72
CA GLU A 52 -2.02 -7.12 7.88
C GLU A 52 -3.02 -7.29 6.74
N TYR A 53 -3.24 -6.22 5.98
CA TYR A 53 -3.96 -6.24 4.73
C TYR A 53 -3.04 -5.74 3.62
N VAL A 54 -2.92 -6.51 2.55
CA VAL A 54 -2.27 -6.06 1.33
C VAL A 54 -3.26 -5.24 0.51
N LEU A 55 -2.77 -4.12 -0.01
CA LEU A 55 -3.39 -3.35 -1.07
C LEU A 55 -2.49 -3.44 -2.32
N ILE A 56 -3.01 -4.08 -3.37
CA ILE A 56 -2.40 -4.04 -4.71
C ILE A 56 -3.08 -2.96 -5.52
N ALA A 57 -2.37 -1.89 -5.84
CA ALA A 57 -2.87 -0.78 -6.65
C ALA A 57 -2.29 -0.83 -8.07
N LYS A 58 -3.16 -0.83 -9.09
CA LYS A 58 -2.76 -0.86 -10.51
C LYS A 58 -2.76 0.56 -11.07
N THR A 59 -1.63 1.00 -11.60
CA THR A 59 -1.48 2.37 -12.11
C THR A 59 -0.48 2.49 -13.25
N LEU A 60 -0.40 3.69 -13.83
CA LEU A 60 0.63 4.07 -14.77
C LEU A 60 1.89 4.50 -14.02
N ARG A 61 3.08 4.17 -14.55
CA ARG A 61 4.35 4.50 -13.90
C ARG A 61 4.53 5.99 -13.59
N LYS A 62 3.97 6.88 -14.41
CA LYS A 62 3.97 8.34 -14.18
C LYS A 62 3.30 8.78 -12.87
N ASN A 63 2.42 7.95 -12.30
CA ASN A 63 1.70 8.26 -11.06
C ASN A 63 2.43 7.74 -9.81
N PHE A 64 3.44 6.88 -9.96
CA PHE A 64 4.13 6.22 -8.85
C PHE A 64 4.71 7.23 -7.84
N GLU A 65 5.46 8.23 -8.31
CA GLU A 65 6.06 9.25 -7.45
C GLU A 65 5.02 10.10 -6.72
N LYS A 66 3.86 10.36 -7.35
CA LYS A 66 2.75 11.10 -6.71
C LYS A 66 2.10 10.27 -5.60
N ILE A 67 1.93 8.97 -5.83
CA ILE A 67 1.36 8.03 -4.84
C ILE A 67 2.32 7.90 -3.65
N LYS A 68 3.60 7.64 -3.90
CA LYS A 68 4.64 7.48 -2.86
C LYS A 68 4.77 8.70 -1.94
N LYS A 69 4.65 9.92 -2.49
CA LYS A 69 4.66 11.16 -1.71
C LYS A 69 3.41 11.34 -0.86
N ARG A 70 2.23 10.99 -1.38
CA ARG A 70 0.96 11.11 -0.64
C ARG A 70 0.83 10.08 0.47
N ASP A 71 1.19 8.83 0.18
CA ASP A 71 1.07 7.73 1.13
C ASP A 71 1.84 8.01 2.43
N LYS A 72 3.08 8.51 2.31
CA LYS A 72 3.89 8.94 3.45
C LYS A 72 3.29 10.12 4.23
N LYS A 73 2.69 11.10 3.55
CA LYS A 73 2.24 12.35 4.16
C LYS A 73 0.90 12.18 4.87
N GLU A 74 0.00 11.37 4.31
CA GLU A 74 -1.39 11.26 4.79
C GLU A 74 -1.64 9.98 5.61
N PHE A 75 -0.88 8.91 5.37
CA PHE A 75 -1.20 7.58 5.91
C PHE A 75 -0.07 6.90 6.70
N GLY A 76 1.10 7.54 6.82
CA GLY A 76 2.16 7.11 7.76
C GLY A 76 2.64 5.66 7.60
N ALA A 77 2.54 5.09 6.39
CA ALA A 77 2.85 3.68 6.15
C ALA A 77 4.29 3.33 6.56
N LYS A 78 4.45 2.24 7.32
CA LYS A 78 5.76 1.61 7.54
C LYS A 78 6.23 1.06 6.18
N LYS A 79 7.41 1.52 5.76
CA LYS A 79 8.02 1.22 4.46
C LYS A 79 8.12 -0.27 4.21
N GLU A 80 7.35 -0.82 3.27
CA GLU A 80 7.76 -1.89 2.34
C GLU A 80 7.00 -1.72 1.02
N VAL A 81 7.45 -0.76 0.20
CA VAL A 81 7.00 -0.63 -1.19
C VAL A 81 8.04 -1.30 -2.06
N GLY A 82 7.83 -2.61 -2.31
CA GLY A 82 8.51 -3.39 -3.34
C GLY A 82 7.77 -3.31 -4.66
#